data_AF-A0A967M5Q0-F1
#
_entry.id   AF-A0A967M5Q0-F1
#
_cell.length_a   1.000
_cell.length_b   1.000
_cell.length_c   1.000
_cell.angle_alpha   90.00
_cell.angle_beta   90.00
_cell.angle_gamma   90.00
#
_symmetry.space_group_name_H-M   'P 1'
#
loop_
_entity.id
_entity.type
_entity.pdbx_description
1 polymer ?
#
loop_
_entity_poly.entity_id
_entity_poly.type
_entity_poly.pdbx_seq_one_letter_code
_entity_poly.pdbx_strand_id
1 'polypeptide(L)'
;LRNLHLFAVILCGHFTEGSTFFSKEGVEGESKGGWYLRQILASGNFTAGRWASILAGHLNYQIEHHLFPTMPAWRYPKIAKSVQQ
;
A
#
# COMPACT_ATOMS: atom_id res chain seq x y z
N LEU A 1 -1.51 -22.15 0.46
CA LEU A 1 -2.59 -21.24 0.93
C LEU A 1 -2.04 -19.93 1.50
N ARG A 2 -1.22 -19.91 2.56
CA ARG A 2 -0.66 -18.67 3.15
C ARG A 2 0.06 -17.76 2.15
N ASN A 3 0.94 -18.32 1.31
CA ASN A 3 1.71 -17.53 0.34
C ASN A 3 0.83 -16.94 -0.77
N LEU A 4 -0.24 -17.64 -1.16
CA LEU A 4 -1.19 -17.17 -2.15
C LEU A 4 -2.10 -16.06 -1.59
N HIS A 5 -2.52 -16.19 -0.33
CA HIS A 5 -3.28 -15.16 0.38
C HIS A 5 -2.48 -13.86 0.51
N LEU A 6 -1.22 -13.97 0.98
CA LEU A 6 -0.33 -12.82 1.10
C LEU A 6 -0.06 -12.18 -0.26
N PHE A 7 0.19 -13.02 -1.29
CA PHE A 7 0.37 -12.56 -2.66
C PHE A 7 -0.85 -11.81 -3.19
N ALA A 8 -2.06 -12.36 -3.04
CA ALA A 8 -3.29 -11.71 -3.50
C ALA A 8 -3.51 -10.36 -2.81
N VAL A 9 -3.31 -10.30 -1.50
CA VAL A 9 -3.49 -9.07 -0.70
C VAL A 9 -2.47 -7.99 -1.10
N ILE A 10 -1.20 -8.35 -1.26
CA ILE A 10 -0.13 -7.40 -1.61
C ILE A 10 -0.25 -6.95 -3.07
N LEU A 11 -0.50 -7.88 -3.99
CA LEU A 11 -0.62 -7.59 -5.42
C LEU A 11 -1.76 -6.62 -5.70
N CYS A 12 -2.94 -6.84 -5.11
CA CYS A 12 -4.08 -5.94 -5.25
C CYS A 12 -3.80 -4.52 -4.73
N GLY A 13 -2.79 -4.34 -3.87
CA GLY A 13 -2.38 -3.03 -3.36
C GLY A 13 -1.32 -2.30 -4.20
N HIS A 14 -0.73 -2.94 -5.20
CA HIS A 14 0.28 -2.36 -6.10
C HIS A 14 -0.11 -2.39 -7.59
N PHE A 15 -1.25 -3.01 -7.92
CA PHE A 15 -1.86 -3.03 -9.24
C PHE A 15 -3.25 -2.38 -9.24
N THR A 16 -3.43 -1.33 -8.45
CA THR A 16 -4.65 -0.52 -8.46
C THR A 16 -4.58 0.56 -9.53
N GLU A 17 -5.73 1.00 -10.01
CA GLU A 17 -5.84 2.18 -10.87
C GLU A 17 -5.16 3.39 -10.19
N GLY A 18 -4.20 4.02 -10.88
CA GLY A 18 -3.43 5.17 -10.37
C GLY A 18 -2.06 4.86 -9.75
N SER A 19 -1.67 3.59 -9.57
CA SER A 19 -0.31 3.26 -9.11
C SER A 19 0.73 3.56 -10.20
N THR A 20 1.80 4.26 -9.85
CA THR A 20 2.88 4.60 -10.78
C THR A 20 3.83 3.42 -10.95
N PHE A 21 4.15 3.09 -12.20
CA PHE A 21 5.19 2.10 -12.52
C PHE A 21 6.52 2.82 -12.79
N PHE A 22 7.60 2.26 -12.22
CA PHE A 22 8.94 2.82 -12.33
C PHE A 22 9.83 1.85 -13.11
N SER A 23 10.60 2.35 -14.08
CA SER A 23 11.64 1.55 -14.75
C SER A 23 12.84 1.36 -13.82
N LYS A 24 13.67 0.34 -14.10
CA LYS A 24 14.88 0.09 -13.30
C LYS A 24 15.87 1.23 -13.42
N GLU A 25 15.98 1.80 -14.62
CA GLU A 25 16.87 2.92 -14.94
C GLU A 25 16.40 4.20 -14.25
N GLY A 26 15.08 4.40 -14.12
CA GLY A 26 14.49 5.58 -13.49
C GLY A 26 14.67 5.67 -11.97
N VAL A 27 15.17 4.61 -11.33
CA VAL A 27 15.40 4.54 -9.87
C VAL A 27 16.87 4.31 -9.54
N GLU A 28 17.75 4.29 -10.53
CA GLU A 28 19.19 4.12 -10.32
C GLU A 28 19.77 5.31 -9.56
N GLY A 29 20.51 5.04 -8.49
CA GLY A 29 21.06 6.09 -7.62
C GLY A 29 20.01 6.86 -6.80
N GLU A 30 18.79 6.34 -6.66
CA GLU A 30 17.74 7.03 -5.90
C GLU A 30 18.16 7.30 -4.44
N SER A 31 17.72 8.45 -3.93
CA SER A 31 17.89 8.75 -2.51
C SER A 31 16.96 7.90 -1.65
N LYS A 32 17.27 7.78 -0.35
CA LYS A 32 16.36 7.13 0.61
C LYS A 32 14.97 7.76 0.63
N GLY A 33 14.88 9.08 0.47
CA GLY A 33 13.61 9.80 0.35
C GLY A 33 12.84 9.41 -0.92
N GLY A 34 13.56 9.31 -2.05
CA GLY A 34 13.02 8.82 -3.32
C GLY A 34 12.47 7.41 -3.21
N TRP A 35 13.18 6.52 -2.51
CA TRP A 35 12.72 5.15 -2.24
C TRP A 35 11.38 5.14 -1.48
N TYR A 36 11.24 5.93 -0.41
CA TYR A 36 9.96 6.03 0.33
C TYR A 36 8.83 6.60 -0.51
N LEU A 37 9.10 7.69 -1.24
CA LEU A 37 8.12 8.32 -2.13
C LEU A 37 7.64 7.32 -3.18
N ARG A 38 8.55 6.55 -3.76
CA ARG A 38 8.23 5.52 -4.76
C ARG A 38 7.33 4.44 -4.19
N GLN A 39 7.54 4.00 -2.95
CA GLN A 39 6.63 3.04 -2.31
C GLN A 39 5.20 3.60 -2.20
N ILE A 40 5.05 4.89 -1.84
CA ILE A 40 3.73 5.53 -1.75
C ILE A 40 3.09 5.68 -3.13
N LEU A 41 3.84 6.17 -4.13
CA LEU A 41 3.33 6.39 -5.49
C LEU A 41 3.02 5.10 -6.25
N ALA A 42 3.75 4.01 -5.96
CA ALA A 42 3.54 2.70 -6.55
C ALA A 42 2.48 1.87 -5.81
N SER A 43 1.80 2.45 -4.83
CA SER A 43 0.76 1.80 -4.05
C SER A 43 -0.60 2.43 -4.34
N GLY A 44 -1.64 1.64 -4.13
CA GLY A 44 -2.98 2.19 -4.02
C GLY A 44 -3.88 1.33 -3.16
N ASN A 45 -4.96 1.96 -2.73
CA ASN A 45 -5.93 1.36 -1.84
C ASN A 45 -7.00 0.63 -2.66
N PHE A 46 -7.55 -0.43 -2.09
CA PHE A 46 -8.71 -1.11 -2.66
C PHE A 46 -9.82 -1.27 -1.62
N THR A 47 -11.06 -1.30 -2.09
CA THR A 47 -12.22 -1.44 -1.22
C THR A 47 -12.42 -2.89 -0.81
N ALA A 48 -12.56 -3.12 0.48
CA ALA A 48 -12.85 -4.43 1.05
C ALA A 48 -13.89 -4.31 2.16
N GLY A 49 -14.77 -5.31 2.29
CA GLY A 49 -15.68 -5.39 3.44
C GLY A 49 -14.91 -5.54 4.76
N ARG A 50 -15.57 -5.31 5.89
CA ARG A 50 -14.94 -5.35 7.23
C ARG A 50 -14.15 -6.63 7.48
N TRP A 51 -14.73 -7.79 7.19
CA TRP A 51 -14.08 -9.09 7.37
C TRP A 51 -12.91 -9.30 6.42
N ALA A 52 -13.07 -8.93 5.15
CA ALA A 52 -11.98 -9.00 4.17
C ALA A 52 -10.81 -8.09 4.57
N SER A 53 -11.07 -6.89 5.08
CA SER A 53 -10.04 -5.97 5.59
C SER A 53 -9.27 -6.58 6.76
N ILE A 54 -9.97 -7.20 7.72
CA ILE A 54 -9.33 -7.87 8.87
C ILE A 54 -8.48 -9.06 8.39
N LEU A 55 -9.02 -9.91 7.52
CA LEU A 55 -8.30 -11.07 6.96
C LEU A 55 -7.09 -10.66 6.11
N ALA A 56 -7.15 -9.48 5.47
CA ALA A 56 -6.04 -8.88 4.76
C ALA A 56 -5.04 -8.15 5.68
N GLY A 57 -5.26 -8.12 7.00
CA GLY A 57 -4.41 -7.38 7.94
C GLY A 57 -4.49 -5.85 7.74
N HIS A 58 -5.58 -5.35 7.16
CA HIS A 58 -5.80 -3.97 6.73
C HIS A 58 -4.84 -3.48 5.62
N LEU A 59 -4.17 -4.38 4.89
CA LEU A 59 -3.34 -4.03 3.73
C LEU A 59 -4.15 -3.59 2.49
N ASN A 60 -5.47 -3.46 2.62
CA ASN A 60 -6.27 -2.72 1.65
C ASN A 60 -6.07 -1.19 1.75
N TYR A 61 -5.32 -0.73 2.76
CA TYR A 61 -4.86 0.63 3.01
C TYR A 61 -3.33 0.74 2.82
N GLN A 62 -2.85 0.46 1.60
CA GLN A 62 -1.41 0.40 1.29
C GLN A 62 -0.73 1.76 1.29
N ILE A 63 -1.44 2.83 0.91
CA ILE A 63 -0.90 4.19 0.95
C ILE A 63 -0.58 4.57 2.40
N GLU A 64 -1.51 4.29 3.33
CA GLU A 64 -1.36 4.51 4.76
C GLU A 64 -0.26 3.63 5.36
N HIS A 65 -0.13 2.38 4.88
CA HIS A 65 0.93 1.48 5.31
C HIS A 65 2.31 2.04 4.97
N HIS A 66 2.50 2.60 3.78
CA HIS A 66 3.78 3.18 3.37
C HIS A 66 4.04 4.56 3.97
N LEU A 67 3.00 5.37 4.19
CA LEU A 67 3.12 6.66 4.90
C LEU A 67 3.44 6.48 6.38
N PHE A 68 2.82 5.50 7.05
CA PHE A 68 2.89 5.29 8.49
C PHE A 68 3.23 3.83 8.84
N PRO A 69 4.42 3.34 8.47
CA PRO A 69 4.78 1.92 8.59
C PRO A 69 4.84 1.40 10.03
N THR A 70 4.96 2.29 11.01
CA THR A 70 4.98 1.95 12.45
C THR A 70 3.62 2.05 13.11
N MET A 71 2.61 2.59 12.41
CA MET A 71 1.26 2.71 12.97
C MET A 71 0.56 1.35 12.94
N PRO A 72 -0.15 0.95 14.02
CA PRO A 72 -0.93 -0.29 14.01
C PRO A 72 -1.98 -0.30 12.90
N ALA A 73 -2.01 -1.35 12.08
CA ALA A 73 -2.81 -1.41 10.86
C ALA A 73 -4.33 -1.22 11.04
N TRP A 74 -4.87 -1.60 12.21
CA TRP A 74 -6.26 -1.36 12.57
C TRP A 74 -6.64 0.13 12.70
N ARG A 75 -5.65 1.04 12.69
CA ARG A 75 -5.84 2.49 12.71
C ARG A 75 -5.88 3.11 11.31
N TYR A 76 -5.43 2.42 10.26
CA TYR A 76 -5.48 2.95 8.88
C TYR A 76 -6.87 3.47 8.48
N PRO A 77 -8.00 2.78 8.78
CA PRO A 77 -9.33 3.29 8.43
C PRO A 77 -9.66 4.66 9.02
N LYS A 78 -9.05 5.02 10.17
CA LYS A 78 -9.30 6.29 10.85
C LYS A 78 -8.63 7.47 10.15
N ILE A 79 -7.49 7.24 9.50
CA ILE A 79 -6.70 8.28 8.84
C ILE A 79 -6.89 8.31 7.33
N ALA A 80 -7.48 7.26 6.74
CA ALA A 80 -7.61 7.11 5.30
C ALA A 80 -8.26 8.33 4.61
N LYS A 81 -9.28 8.91 5.26
CA LYS A 81 -9.95 10.11 4.73
C LYS A 81 -9.03 11.33 4.64
N SER A 82 -8.07 11.47 5.55
CA SER A 82 -7.09 12.57 5.53
C SER A 82 -5.95 12.32 4.54
N VAL A 83 -5.68 11.06 4.21
CA VAL A 83 -4.65 10.67 3.24
C VAL A 83 -5.14 10.77 1.79
N GLN A 84 -6.45 10.65 1.58
CA GLN A 84 -7.11 10.73 0.27
C GLN A 84 -7.62 12.14 -0.10
N GLN A 85 -7.33 13.15 0.74
CA GLN A 85 -7.65 14.57 0.51
C GLN A 85 -6.52 15.26 -0.22
#